data_AF-A0A7W0K1I2-F1
#
_entry.id   AF-A0A7W0K1I2-F1
#
_cell.length_a   1.000
_cell.length_b   1.000
_cell.length_c   1.000
_cell.angle_alpha   90.00
_cell.angle_beta   90.00
_cell.angle_gamma   90.00
#
_symmetry.space_group_name_H-M   'P 1'
#
loop_
_entity.id
_entity.type
_entity.pdbx_description
1 polymer ?
#
loop_
_entity_poly.entity_id
_entity_poly.type
_entity_poly.pdbx_seq_one_letter_code
_entity_poly.pdbx_strand_id
1 'polypeptide(L)'
;MAPPDPTEARFPAVPVEAGHHESFYIKACHPSERLGAWIRYTVHKRPGALPNGSLWVTLFDGSAQAPRAHKETTPAPSAGGGDWIRVGEASLRAGAAVGTVDGAEWDLRFATSEPPRFTCHGPGCTARGCRAPSCSARSRRPASRGRSAWTAGRCWSTGGAA
;
A
#
# COMPACT_ATOMS: atom_id res chain seq x y z
N MET A 1 10.51 -16.21 18.67
CA MET A 1 9.63 -15.09 18.29
C MET A 1 9.23 -15.29 16.84
N ALA A 2 7.94 -15.47 16.55
CA ALA A 2 7.47 -15.59 15.17
C ALA A 2 7.75 -14.28 14.41
N PRO A 3 8.05 -14.33 13.10
CA PRO A 3 8.22 -13.11 12.31
C PRO A 3 6.92 -12.30 12.35
N PRO A 4 7.00 -10.96 12.40
CA PRO A 4 5.81 -10.12 12.42
C PRO A 4 4.97 -10.38 11.17
N ASP A 5 3.64 -10.50 11.35
CA ASP A 5 2.73 -10.63 10.22
C ASP A 5 2.91 -9.39 9.34
N PRO A 6 3.29 -9.57 8.06
CA PRO A 6 3.48 -8.45 7.18
C PRO A 6 2.21 -7.63 7.05
N THR A 7 1.04 -8.26 7.03
CA THR A 7 -0.24 -7.63 6.74
C THR A 7 -0.85 -6.89 7.93
N GLU A 8 -0.31 -7.07 9.13
CA GLU A 8 -0.76 -6.41 10.34
C GLU A 8 -0.39 -4.91 10.36
N ALA A 9 -1.40 -4.05 10.50
CA ALA A 9 -1.21 -2.61 10.65
C ALA A 9 -0.60 -2.25 12.00
N ARG A 10 0.35 -1.30 11.97
CA ARG A 10 1.09 -0.89 13.18
C ARG A 10 0.55 0.38 13.80
N PHE A 11 -0.03 1.27 12.99
CA PHE A 11 -0.53 2.56 13.46
C PHE A 11 -1.47 2.52 14.69
N PRO A 12 -2.32 1.48 14.93
CA PRO A 12 -3.16 1.45 16.12
C PRO A 12 -2.36 1.33 17.42
N ALA A 13 -1.19 0.67 17.38
CA ALA A 13 -0.33 0.46 18.53
C ALA A 13 0.69 1.60 18.73
N VAL A 14 0.73 2.60 17.84
CA VAL A 14 1.68 3.70 17.95
C VAL A 14 1.26 4.66 19.07
N PRO A 15 2.14 4.95 20.05
CA PRO A 15 1.85 5.91 21.13
C PRO A 15 1.43 7.28 20.61
N VAL A 16 0.57 7.99 21.34
CA VAL A 16 0.07 9.33 20.95
C VAL A 16 1.20 10.31 20.63
N GLU A 17 2.27 10.29 21.41
CA GLU A 17 3.42 11.19 21.24
C GLU A 17 4.34 10.84 20.07
N ALA A 18 4.13 9.69 19.42
CA ALA A 18 4.93 9.26 18.30
C ALA A 18 4.27 9.61 16.96
N GLY A 19 5.06 10.17 16.05
CA GLY A 19 4.70 10.29 14.65
C GLY A 19 4.74 8.92 13.96
N HIS A 20 3.89 8.74 12.94
CA HIS A 20 3.87 7.50 12.16
C HIS A 20 3.44 7.76 10.72
N HIS A 21 4.04 7.01 9.82
CA HIS A 21 3.61 6.96 8.43
C HIS A 21 3.62 5.51 7.96
N GLU A 22 2.47 5.02 7.51
CA GLU A 22 2.30 3.66 7.03
C GLU A 22 1.50 3.65 5.73
N SER A 23 1.79 2.72 4.82
CA SER A 23 1.05 2.62 3.57
C SER A 23 0.89 1.19 3.10
N PHE A 24 -0.32 0.88 2.66
CA PHE A 24 -0.71 -0.36 1.99
C PHE A 24 -1.05 -0.03 0.55
N TYR A 25 -0.58 -0.83 -0.41
CA TYR A 25 -0.92 -0.61 -1.81
C TYR A 25 -1.30 -1.89 -2.54
N ILE A 26 -2.18 -1.71 -3.52
CA ILE A 26 -2.65 -2.72 -4.46
C ILE A 26 -2.30 -2.20 -5.85
N LYS A 27 -1.65 -3.04 -6.65
CA LYS A 27 -1.53 -2.81 -8.09
C LYS A 27 -2.25 -3.94 -8.81
N ALA A 28 -3.14 -3.54 -9.69
CA ALA A 28 -4.11 -4.37 -10.37
C ALA A 28 -4.00 -4.14 -11.88
N CYS A 29 -4.03 -5.20 -12.67
CA CYS A 29 -4.16 -5.13 -14.11
C CYS A 29 -5.21 -6.15 -14.55
N HIS A 30 -6.10 -5.75 -15.45
CA HIS A 30 -7.05 -6.68 -16.05
C HIS A 30 -6.29 -7.72 -16.89
N PRO A 31 -6.67 -9.01 -16.84
CA PRO A 31 -5.91 -10.07 -17.49
C PRO A 31 -5.89 -9.98 -19.02
N SER A 32 -6.92 -9.36 -19.61
CA SER A 32 -7.10 -9.30 -21.07
C SER A 32 -7.33 -7.89 -21.62
N GLU A 33 -7.70 -6.94 -20.77
CA GLU A 33 -8.06 -5.59 -21.20
C GLU A 33 -6.95 -4.62 -20.82
N ARG A 34 -6.93 -3.47 -21.50
CA ARG A 34 -5.99 -2.38 -21.18
C ARG A 34 -6.47 -1.58 -19.98
N LEU A 35 -6.87 -2.27 -18.91
CA LEU A 35 -7.33 -1.67 -17.66
C LEU A 35 -6.36 -2.00 -16.53
N GLY A 36 -6.09 -1.03 -15.68
CA GLY A 36 -5.29 -1.20 -14.49
C GLY A 36 -5.70 -0.23 -13.39
N ALA A 37 -5.37 -0.57 -12.15
CA ALA A 37 -5.62 0.29 -11.01
C ALA A 37 -4.42 0.27 -10.05
N TRP A 38 -4.12 1.42 -9.49
CA TRP A 38 -3.26 1.56 -8.33
C TRP A 38 -4.07 2.15 -7.19
N ILE A 39 -4.20 1.40 -6.11
CA ILE A 39 -4.90 1.82 -4.89
C ILE A 39 -3.89 1.87 -3.76
N ARG A 40 -3.85 2.98 -3.01
CA ARG A 40 -2.98 3.14 -1.85
C ARG A 40 -3.76 3.70 -0.66
N TYR A 41 -3.69 2.97 0.44
CA TYR A 41 -4.14 3.40 1.76
C TYR A 41 -2.91 3.91 2.51
N THR A 42 -2.96 5.13 2.99
CA THR A 42 -1.87 5.74 3.76
C THR A 42 -2.40 6.19 5.11
N VAL A 43 -1.68 5.88 6.18
CA VAL A 43 -1.92 6.46 7.49
C VAL A 43 -0.82 7.45 7.77
N HIS A 44 -1.20 8.67 8.13
CA HIS A 44 -0.29 9.68 8.62
C HIS A 44 -0.71 10.15 10.01
N LYS A 45 0.19 10.04 10.97
CA LYS A 45 0.00 10.47 12.35
C LYS A 45 1.12 11.43 12.72
N ARG A 46 0.75 12.61 13.22
CA ARG A 46 1.69 13.55 13.84
C ARG A 46 1.80 13.22 15.34
N PRO A 47 2.96 13.47 15.98
CA PRO A 47 3.06 13.49 17.44
C PRO A 47 1.93 14.30 18.08
N GLY A 48 1.31 13.77 19.13
CA GLY A 48 0.22 14.43 19.86
C GLY A 48 -1.12 14.47 19.12
N ALA A 49 -1.25 13.82 17.96
CA ALA A 49 -2.48 13.86 17.15
C ALA A 49 -3.01 12.46 16.83
N LEU A 50 -4.32 12.39 16.57
CA LEU A 50 -4.95 11.20 16.00
C LEU A 50 -4.50 10.97 14.54
N PRO A 51 -4.42 9.72 14.08
CA PRO A 51 -4.05 9.40 12.70
C PRO A 51 -5.13 9.86 11.70
N ASN A 52 -4.68 10.29 10.52
CA ASN A 52 -5.52 10.47 9.34
C ASN A 52 -5.23 9.38 8.33
N GLY A 53 -6.28 8.89 7.66
CA GLY A 53 -6.19 7.95 6.55
C GLY A 53 -6.36 8.69 5.23
N SER A 54 -5.47 8.46 4.27
CA SER A 54 -5.62 8.94 2.90
C SER A 54 -5.75 7.76 1.95
N LEU A 55 -6.75 7.82 1.10
CA LEU A 55 -6.97 6.86 0.03
C LEU A 55 -6.60 7.50 -1.29
N TRP A 56 -5.79 6.81 -2.09
CA TRP A 56 -5.41 7.24 -3.42
C TRP A 56 -5.79 6.15 -4.40
N VAL A 57 -6.50 6.50 -5.45
CA VAL A 57 -6.86 5.60 -6.55
C VAL A 57 -6.39 6.21 -7.85
N THR A 58 -5.71 5.42 -8.67
CA THR A 58 -5.39 5.80 -10.05
C THR A 58 -5.86 4.69 -10.98
N LEU A 59 -6.81 5.02 -11.85
CA LEU A 59 -7.35 4.17 -12.89
C LEU A 59 -6.60 4.43 -14.19
N PHE A 60 -6.06 3.36 -14.75
CA PHE A 60 -5.41 3.34 -16.05
C PHE A 60 -6.33 2.65 -17.03
N ASP A 61 -6.79 3.38 -18.04
CA ASP A 61 -7.68 2.87 -19.06
C ASP A 61 -7.06 3.18 -20.42
N GLY A 62 -6.74 2.13 -21.18
CA GLY A 62 -6.08 2.25 -22.47
C GLY A 62 -6.96 2.85 -23.57
N SER A 63 -8.26 3.03 -23.33
CA SER A 63 -9.16 3.79 -24.19
C SER A 63 -9.26 5.28 -23.80
N ALA A 64 -8.86 5.62 -22.57
CA ALA A 64 -8.85 7.00 -22.08
C ALA A 64 -7.58 7.73 -22.52
N GLN A 65 -7.68 9.05 -22.68
CA GLN A 65 -6.54 9.89 -23.06
C GLN A 65 -5.47 9.99 -21.95
N ALA A 66 -5.88 9.85 -20.68
CA ALA A 66 -5.00 9.95 -19.52
C ALA A 66 -5.53 9.11 -18.34
N PRO A 67 -4.66 8.76 -17.36
CA PRO A 67 -5.09 8.13 -16.12
C PRO A 67 -6.03 9.04 -15.31
N ARG A 68 -7.04 8.45 -14.67
CA ARG A 68 -7.93 9.15 -13.74
C ARG A 68 -7.47 8.93 -12.31
N ALA A 69 -7.18 10.00 -11.59
CA ALA A 69 -6.68 9.93 -10.22
C ALA A 69 -7.69 10.56 -9.25
N HIS A 70 -7.95 9.86 -8.15
CA HIS A 70 -8.84 10.28 -7.08
C HIS A 70 -8.13 10.18 -5.74
N LYS A 71 -8.48 11.08 -4.82
CA LYS A 71 -7.90 11.08 -3.48
C LYS A 71 -8.88 11.61 -2.46
N GLU A 72 -9.07 10.83 -1.41
CA GLU A 72 -9.80 11.25 -0.22
C GLU A 72 -8.91 11.16 1.01
N THR A 73 -9.21 11.97 2.02
CA THR A 73 -8.57 11.87 3.35
C THR A 73 -9.64 11.96 4.42
N THR A 74 -9.70 10.93 5.26
CA THR A 74 -10.65 10.81 6.34
C THR A 74 -9.92 10.74 7.68
N PRO A 75 -10.53 11.24 8.76
CA PRO A 75 -10.02 10.99 10.11
C PRO A 75 -10.18 9.51 10.47
N ALA A 76 -9.50 9.10 11.56
CA ALA A 76 -9.71 7.84 12.24
C ALA A 76 -9.66 6.58 11.32
N PRO A 77 -8.56 6.35 10.59
CA PRO A 77 -8.34 5.04 9.97
C PRO A 77 -8.35 3.96 11.06
N SER A 78 -8.77 2.74 10.71
CA SER A 78 -8.85 1.62 11.65
C SER A 78 -8.25 0.35 11.06
N ALA A 79 -7.88 -0.59 11.92
CA ALA A 79 -7.41 -1.92 11.56
C ALA A 79 -7.83 -2.91 12.65
N GLY A 80 -7.93 -4.19 12.27
CA GLY A 80 -8.53 -5.23 13.11
C GLY A 80 -9.90 -5.66 12.59
N GLY A 81 -10.55 -6.59 13.31
CA GLY A 81 -11.85 -7.13 12.90
C GLY A 81 -11.83 -7.90 11.57
N GLY A 82 -10.65 -8.38 11.14
CA GLY A 82 -10.44 -9.06 9.86
C GLY A 82 -9.91 -8.14 8.74
N ASP A 83 -9.92 -6.83 8.95
CA ASP A 83 -9.33 -5.86 8.01
C ASP A 83 -7.89 -5.54 8.39
N TRP A 84 -7.03 -5.50 7.36
CA TRP A 84 -5.67 -5.00 7.50
C TRP A 84 -5.67 -3.49 7.66
N ILE A 85 -6.54 -2.78 6.92
CA ILE A 85 -6.74 -1.34 7.06
C ILE A 85 -8.12 -0.95 6.52
N ARG A 86 -8.76 0.01 7.20
CA ARG A 86 -9.94 0.75 6.73
C ARG A 86 -9.67 2.25 6.76
N VAL A 87 -10.05 2.94 5.68
CA VAL A 87 -10.00 4.41 5.52
C VAL A 87 -11.35 4.84 4.97
N GLY A 88 -12.15 5.55 5.77
CA GLY A 88 -13.56 5.77 5.47
C GLY A 88 -14.30 4.43 5.30
N GLU A 89 -15.08 4.29 4.23
CA GLU A 89 -15.78 3.05 3.89
C GLU A 89 -14.89 2.03 3.15
N ALA A 90 -13.71 2.43 2.71
CA ALA A 90 -12.80 1.55 1.99
C ALA A 90 -12.04 0.62 2.93
N SER A 91 -12.01 -0.67 2.61
CA SER A 91 -11.35 -1.72 3.39
C SER A 91 -10.41 -2.56 2.53
N LEU A 92 -9.28 -2.93 3.11
CA LEU A 92 -8.36 -3.93 2.60
C LEU A 92 -8.22 -5.02 3.65
N ARG A 93 -8.45 -6.27 3.23
CA ARG A 93 -8.44 -7.46 4.08
C ARG A 93 -7.80 -8.63 3.35
N ALA A 94 -7.68 -9.75 4.07
CA ALA A 94 -7.21 -10.99 3.47
C ALA A 94 -8.09 -11.38 2.27
N GLY A 95 -7.52 -11.37 1.08
CA GLY A 95 -8.16 -11.80 -0.16
C GLY A 95 -9.19 -10.84 -0.76
N ALA A 96 -9.39 -9.65 -0.21
CA ALA A 96 -10.30 -8.68 -0.82
C ALA A 96 -9.95 -7.22 -0.52
N ALA A 97 -10.32 -6.33 -1.44
CA ALA A 97 -10.35 -4.90 -1.19
C ALA A 97 -11.62 -4.31 -1.79
N VAL A 98 -12.35 -3.52 -1.01
CA VAL A 98 -13.61 -2.90 -1.42
C VAL A 98 -13.57 -1.44 -1.01
N GLY A 99 -14.11 -0.55 -1.85
CA GLY A 99 -14.29 0.83 -1.46
C GLY A 99 -14.74 1.73 -2.60
N THR A 100 -14.98 2.98 -2.24
CA THR A 100 -15.35 4.05 -3.15
C THR A 100 -14.58 5.31 -2.80
N VAL A 101 -14.28 6.14 -3.80
CA VAL A 101 -13.64 7.45 -3.63
C VAL A 101 -14.00 8.35 -4.81
N ASP A 102 -14.59 9.52 -4.59
CA ASP A 102 -14.93 10.52 -5.63
C ASP A 102 -15.47 9.92 -6.94
N GLY A 103 -16.44 9.01 -6.87
CA GLY A 103 -17.07 8.36 -8.03
C GLY A 103 -16.30 7.18 -8.65
N ALA A 104 -15.14 6.81 -8.11
CA ALA A 104 -14.45 5.56 -8.42
C ALA A 104 -14.81 4.48 -7.39
N GLU A 105 -15.23 3.31 -7.86
CA GLU A 105 -15.59 2.17 -7.02
C GLU A 105 -14.73 0.95 -7.38
N TRP A 106 -14.42 0.11 -6.40
CA TRP A 106 -13.79 -1.18 -6.63
C TRP A 106 -14.32 -2.25 -5.68
N ASP A 107 -14.49 -3.46 -6.21
CA ASP A 107 -14.51 -4.72 -5.46
C ASP A 107 -13.47 -5.64 -6.12
N LEU A 108 -12.37 -5.86 -5.41
CA LEU A 108 -11.26 -6.68 -5.85
C LEU A 108 -11.16 -7.94 -5.00
N ARG A 109 -10.92 -9.07 -5.66
CA ARG A 109 -10.68 -10.36 -5.00
C ARG A 109 -9.29 -10.88 -5.35
N PHE A 110 -8.60 -11.38 -4.33
CA PHE A 110 -7.25 -11.91 -4.42
C PHE A 110 -7.21 -13.31 -3.84
N ALA A 111 -6.59 -14.23 -4.56
CA ALA A 111 -6.17 -15.51 -4.01
C ALA A 111 -4.63 -15.53 -4.05
N THR A 112 -4.00 -15.84 -2.92
CA THR A 112 -2.56 -16.11 -2.89
C THR A 112 -2.34 -17.54 -2.45
N SER A 113 -1.69 -18.33 -3.30
CA SER A 113 -1.16 -19.65 -2.92
C SER A 113 0.27 -19.55 -2.39
N GLU A 114 0.84 -18.34 -2.37
CA GLU A 114 2.25 -18.11 -2.06
C GLU A 114 2.40 -17.39 -0.71
N PRO A 115 3.34 -17.82 0.15
CA PRO A 115 3.59 -17.15 1.42
C PRO A 115 4.14 -15.73 1.20
N PRO A 116 3.92 -14.80 2.14
CA PRO A 116 4.43 -13.43 2.04
C PRO A 116 5.95 -13.42 1.86
N ARG A 117 6.43 -12.81 0.78
CA ARG A 117 7.87 -12.68 0.51
C ARG A 117 8.41 -11.37 1.04
N PHE A 118 9.31 -11.46 2.01
CA PHE A 118 10.09 -10.33 2.52
C PHE A 118 11.30 -10.10 1.62
N THR A 119 11.34 -8.95 0.93
CA THR A 119 12.56 -8.49 0.25
C THR A 119 13.10 -7.29 1.01
N CYS A 120 14.13 -7.55 1.82
CA CYS A 120 14.92 -6.51 2.46
C CYS A 120 15.98 -6.04 1.46
N HIS A 121 15.82 -4.84 0.89
CA HIS A 121 16.97 -4.13 0.32
C HIS A 121 17.68 -3.43 1.48
N GLY A 122 18.40 -4.23 2.28
CA GLY A 122 19.26 -3.78 3.36
C GLY A 122 20.71 -3.65 2.89
N PRO A 123 21.54 -2.83 3.56
CA PRO A 123 22.89 -2.54 3.09
C PRO A 123 23.83 -3.74 3.36
N GLY A 124 24.11 -4.46 2.29
CA GLY A 124 25.17 -5.45 2.14
C GLY A 124 25.55 -5.73 0.66
N CYS A 125 24.84 -5.11 -0.29
CA CYS A 125 25.17 -5.21 -1.72
C CYS A 125 25.99 -3.99 -2.14
N THR A 126 27.29 -4.20 -2.34
CA THR A 126 28.24 -3.20 -2.82
C THR A 126 28.06 -2.95 -4.32
N ALA A 127 27.76 -1.71 -4.71
CA ALA A 127 28.10 -1.16 -6.02
C ALA A 127 28.49 0.30 -5.84
N ARG A 128 29.69 0.63 -6.33
CA ARG A 128 30.44 1.86 -6.14
C ARG A 128 29.62 3.14 -6.35
N GLY A 129 29.72 4.03 -5.36
CA GLY A 129 30.05 5.43 -5.58
C GLY A 129 29.01 6.28 -6.30
N CYS A 130 27.82 6.45 -5.73
CA CYS A 130 26.96 7.62 -5.93
C CYS A 130 26.10 7.83 -4.68
N ARG A 131 26.12 9.02 -4.08
CA ARG A 131 25.17 9.40 -3.01
C ARG A 131 23.80 9.61 -3.67
N ALA A 132 22.81 8.81 -3.30
CA ALA A 132 21.42 8.99 -3.69
C ALA A 132 20.54 9.25 -2.44
N PRO A 133 19.49 10.08 -2.55
CA PRO A 133 18.62 10.41 -1.43
C PRO A 133 17.87 9.18 -0.91
N SER A 134 17.69 9.11 0.41
CA SER A 134 17.15 7.95 1.12
C SER A 134 15.62 7.82 0.95
N CYS A 135 15.19 7.42 -0.23
CA CYS A 135 13.84 6.90 -0.45
C CYS A 135 13.94 5.74 -1.44
N SER A 136 14.30 4.56 -0.93
CA SER A 136 14.37 3.35 -1.75
C SER A 136 12.96 2.83 -2.02
N ALA A 137 12.42 3.19 -3.18
CA ALA A 137 11.23 2.59 -3.74
C ALA A 137 11.48 1.10 -4.03
N ARG A 138 10.69 0.22 -3.40
CA ARG A 138 10.64 -1.21 -3.70
C ARG A 138 9.80 -1.45 -4.97
N SER A 139 10.43 -1.80 -6.09
CA SER A 139 9.74 -2.25 -7.31
C SER A 139 10.32 -3.58 -7.82
N ARG A 140 9.46 -4.51 -8.30
CA ARG A 140 9.83 -5.81 -8.90
C ARG A 140 9.84 -5.71 -10.43
N ARG A 141 10.92 -6.06 -11.15
CA ARG A 141 10.96 -6.54 -12.58
C ARG A 141 12.34 -7.12 -12.95
N PRO A 142 12.51 -7.94 -14.03
CA PRO A 142 11.57 -8.20 -15.14
C PRO A 142 11.14 -9.68 -15.39
N ALA A 143 9.95 -9.78 -16.02
CA ALA A 143 9.39 -10.80 -16.92
C ALA A 143 9.48 -12.31 -16.61
N SER A 144 8.32 -12.93 -16.36
CA SER A 144 7.94 -14.22 -16.98
C SER A 144 6.42 -14.34 -17.11
N ARG A 145 5.99 -15.01 -18.20
CA ARG A 145 4.61 -15.21 -18.64
C ARG A 145 3.86 -16.19 -17.71
N GLY A 146 2.65 -15.88 -17.31
CA GLY A 146 1.76 -16.80 -16.58
C GLY A 146 0.70 -16.06 -15.77
N ARG A 147 -0.52 -16.61 -15.71
CA ARG A 147 -1.78 -15.96 -15.29
C ARG A 147 -1.68 -15.21 -13.95
N SER A 148 -2.31 -14.03 -13.93
CA SER A 148 -2.70 -13.25 -12.74
C SER A 148 -1.55 -12.90 -11.78
N ALA A 149 -0.68 -11.99 -12.20
CA ALA A 149 0.29 -11.36 -11.31
C ALA A 149 -0.35 -10.18 -10.56
N TRP A 150 -0.88 -10.44 -9.36
CA TRP A 150 -1.32 -9.42 -8.40
C TRP A 150 -0.21 -9.21 -7.38
N THR A 151 0.13 -7.95 -7.05
CA THR A 151 1.19 -7.67 -6.07
C THR A 151 0.76 -6.57 -5.11
N ALA A 152 0.46 -6.96 -3.86
CA ALA A 152 0.46 -6.06 -2.73
C ALA A 152 1.88 -5.93 -2.17
N GLY A 153 2.29 -4.72 -1.80
CA GLY A 153 3.54 -4.52 -1.07
C GLY A 153 3.43 -3.29 -0.16
N ARG A 154 4.50 -2.96 0.58
CA ARG A 154 4.54 -1.84 1.53
C ARG A 154 5.87 -1.08 1.48
N CYS A 155 5.84 0.21 1.86
CA CYS A 155 6.99 1.09 2.06
C CYS A 155 6.86 1.80 3.42
N TRP A 156 7.97 1.94 4.15
CA TRP A 156 8.03 2.43 5.54
C TRP A 156 9.20 3.41 5.63
N SER A 157 9.05 4.52 6.36
CA SER A 157 10.14 5.39 6.77
C SER A 157 9.92 5.81 8.21
N THR A 158 10.85 5.47 9.10
CA THR A 158 10.93 6.07 10.44
C THR A 158 11.71 7.38 10.29
N GLY A 159 11.02 8.52 10.41
CA GLY A 159 11.67 9.82 10.48
C GLY A 159 12.48 9.89 11.77
N GLY A 160 13.81 9.94 11.64
CA GLY A 160 14.72 10.24 12.74
C GLY A 160 14.57 11.70 13.14
N ALA A 161 14.47 11.92 14.45
CA ALA A 161 14.56 13.24 15.05
C ALA A 161 15.97 13.81 14.85
N ALA A 162 16.03 15.05 14.40
CA ALA A 162 17.07 16.02 14.70
C ALA A 162 16.37 17.34 15.00
#